data_AF-A0A085U309-F1
#
_entry.id   AF-A0A085U309-F1
#
_cell.length_a   1.000
_cell.length_b   1.000
_cell.length_c   1.000
_cell.angle_alpha   90.00
_cell.angle_beta   90.00
_cell.angle_gamma   90.00
#
_symmetry.space_group_name_H-M   'P 1'
#
loop_
_entity.id
_entity.type
_entity.pdbx_description
1 polymer ?
#
loop_
_entity_poly.entity_id
_entity_poly.type
_entity_poly.pdbx_seq_one_letter_code
_entity_poly.pdbx_strand_id
1 'polypeptide(L)'
;MLKTQTVVEVNKAMNAILREYVNNNVAIRFDLPDVDATQADAAISVFLYDIHEDLQLRTAESRAFSASAGRLLPGWVNIQCNYLITYWEPTGPANDASNPDSQPDNQAIQVMSQVLDALINNRQLTDIPGAYTQVIPPKENLNSLGNFWQSLGNRPRLSLHYSVTVPISLSNKEEKATPITSLSADIEQTVSIPPQVINDALRERLIAAIGGGTDARLAVTHVNLKTIPVANTTSDVFKMAVSLSVSGITREEYIPKIGVVLDAWVSGETAVVTHDGYDIYIRVVEKSALSGI
;
A
#
# COMPACT_ATOMS: atom_id res chain seq x y z
N MET A 1 -0.61 17.28 -13.75
CA MET A 1 -1.11 16.76 -12.46
C MET A 1 -2.50 16.20 -12.73
N LEU A 2 -2.70 14.89 -12.67
CA LEU A 2 -4.00 14.27 -12.92
C LEU A 2 -4.99 14.78 -11.87
N LYS A 3 -6.12 15.34 -12.33
CA LYS A 3 -7.23 15.71 -11.45
C LYS A 3 -7.76 14.39 -10.89
N THR A 4 -7.75 14.25 -9.57
CA THR A 4 -8.23 13.03 -8.90
C THR A 4 -9.74 12.98 -8.99
N GLN A 5 -10.27 11.86 -9.44
CA GLN A 5 -11.67 11.73 -9.84
C GLN A 5 -12.45 10.90 -8.83
N THR A 6 -13.76 11.07 -8.85
CA THR A 6 -14.74 10.30 -8.11
C THR A 6 -15.57 9.43 -9.06
N VAL A 7 -16.17 8.36 -8.53
CA VAL A 7 -17.11 7.52 -9.32
C VAL A 7 -18.26 8.35 -9.89
N VAL A 8 -18.69 9.40 -9.18
CA VAL A 8 -19.75 10.31 -9.63
C VAL A 8 -19.34 11.10 -10.88
N GLU A 9 -18.07 11.52 -10.98
CA GLU A 9 -17.57 12.21 -12.17
C GLU A 9 -17.53 11.26 -13.38
N VAL A 10 -17.21 9.98 -13.17
CA VAL A 10 -17.31 8.95 -14.21
C VAL A 10 -18.74 8.81 -14.72
N ASN A 11 -19.74 8.72 -13.82
CA ASN A 11 -21.15 8.64 -14.22
C ASN A 11 -21.59 9.88 -15.02
N LYS A 12 -21.16 11.08 -14.62
CA LYS A 12 -21.46 12.31 -15.35
C LYS A 12 -20.84 12.32 -16.74
N ALA A 13 -19.59 11.89 -16.87
CA ALA A 13 -18.91 11.77 -18.16
C ALA A 13 -19.62 10.72 -19.06
N MET A 14 -20.02 9.58 -18.49
CA MET A 14 -20.82 8.57 -19.21
C MET A 14 -22.14 9.13 -19.74
N ASN A 15 -22.85 9.91 -18.94
CA ASN A 15 -24.09 10.55 -19.39
C ASN A 15 -23.83 11.54 -20.54
N ALA A 16 -22.76 12.34 -20.42
CA ALA A 16 -22.40 13.33 -21.45
C ALA A 16 -22.12 12.65 -22.79
N ILE A 17 -21.24 11.63 -22.82
CA ILE A 17 -20.90 10.93 -24.08
C ILE A 17 -22.10 10.24 -24.71
N LEU A 18 -23.00 9.65 -23.91
CA LEU A 18 -24.17 8.96 -24.47
C LEU A 18 -25.19 9.96 -25.00
N ARG A 19 -25.35 11.12 -24.35
CA ARG A 19 -26.28 12.16 -24.81
C ARG A 19 -25.88 12.83 -26.11
N GLU A 20 -24.61 12.76 -26.52
CA GLU A 20 -24.18 13.28 -27.83
C GLU A 20 -24.68 12.43 -29.01
N TYR A 21 -24.95 11.14 -28.78
CA TYR A 21 -25.28 10.17 -29.84
C TYR A 21 -26.73 9.66 -29.75
N VAL A 22 -27.25 9.51 -28.54
CA VAL A 22 -28.58 8.95 -28.30
C VAL A 22 -29.65 10.02 -28.50
N ASN A 23 -30.73 9.65 -29.20
CA ASN A 23 -31.91 10.49 -29.36
C ASN A 23 -32.43 11.07 -28.02
N ASN A 24 -32.76 12.36 -28.02
CA ASN A 24 -33.25 13.08 -26.82
C ASN A 24 -34.53 12.48 -26.20
N ASN A 25 -35.31 11.75 -26.99
CA ASN A 25 -36.57 11.13 -26.57
C ASN A 25 -36.36 9.82 -25.79
N VAL A 26 -35.14 9.29 -25.74
CA VAL A 26 -34.80 8.11 -24.95
C VAL A 26 -34.22 8.58 -23.62
N ALA A 27 -34.76 8.09 -22.50
CA ALA A 27 -34.24 8.40 -21.19
C ALA A 27 -32.89 7.70 -20.95
N ILE A 28 -31.97 8.33 -20.23
CA ILE A 28 -30.73 7.69 -19.76
C ILE A 28 -30.81 7.64 -18.24
N ARG A 29 -30.68 6.45 -17.68
CA ARG A 29 -30.81 6.18 -16.25
C ARG A 29 -29.56 5.45 -15.74
N PHE A 30 -29.26 5.65 -14.47
CA PHE A 30 -28.11 5.04 -13.77
C PHE A 30 -28.53 4.03 -12.69
N ASP A 31 -29.76 3.53 -12.83
CA ASP A 31 -30.35 2.46 -12.04
C ASP A 31 -30.86 1.36 -12.98
N LEU A 32 -31.05 0.15 -12.44
CA LEU A 32 -31.81 -0.86 -13.15
C LEU A 32 -33.30 -0.55 -12.98
N PRO A 33 -34.08 -0.44 -14.08
CA PRO A 33 -35.51 -0.32 -13.96
C PRO A 33 -36.14 -1.55 -13.31
N ASP A 34 -37.29 -1.34 -12.65
CA ASP A 34 -38.08 -2.43 -12.12
C ASP A 34 -38.56 -3.33 -13.29
N VAL A 35 -38.32 -4.64 -13.14
CA VAL A 35 -38.61 -5.65 -14.16
C VAL A 35 -40.11 -5.85 -14.34
N ASP A 36 -40.87 -5.64 -13.27
CA ASP A 36 -42.31 -5.89 -13.22
C ASP A 36 -43.14 -4.62 -13.48
N ALA A 37 -42.51 -3.45 -13.48
CA ALA A 37 -43.17 -2.18 -13.78
C ALA A 37 -43.20 -1.90 -15.29
N THR A 38 -44.37 -1.48 -15.79
CA THR A 38 -44.47 -0.84 -17.11
C THR A 38 -43.79 0.52 -17.07
N GLN A 39 -42.76 0.68 -17.90
CA GLN A 39 -42.06 1.97 -18.02
C GLN A 39 -42.88 2.91 -18.88
N ALA A 40 -43.02 4.16 -18.45
CA ALA A 40 -43.72 5.17 -19.24
C ALA A 40 -42.95 5.52 -20.52
N ASP A 41 -41.61 5.50 -20.46
CA ASP A 41 -40.72 5.94 -21.53
C ASP A 41 -39.65 4.88 -21.82
N ALA A 42 -39.19 4.83 -23.07
CA ALA A 42 -38.02 4.05 -23.46
C ALA A 42 -36.77 4.56 -22.74
N ALA A 43 -36.00 3.66 -22.13
CA ALA A 43 -34.86 4.02 -21.30
C ALA A 43 -33.63 3.16 -21.58
N ILE A 44 -32.47 3.81 -21.61
CA ILE A 44 -31.18 3.16 -21.50
C ILE A 44 -30.80 3.14 -20.03
N SER A 45 -30.52 1.95 -19.52
CA SER A 45 -29.99 1.72 -18.17
C SER A 45 -28.48 1.53 -18.25
N VAL A 46 -27.74 2.48 -17.68
CA VAL A 46 -26.28 2.43 -17.49
C VAL A 46 -26.02 1.93 -16.06
N PHE A 47 -25.97 0.61 -15.90
CA PHE A 47 -25.88 -0.01 -14.59
C PHE A 47 -24.43 -0.29 -14.20
N LEU A 48 -23.96 0.30 -13.10
CA LEU A 48 -22.65 0.01 -12.51
C LEU A 48 -22.77 -1.23 -11.62
N TYR A 49 -22.32 -2.38 -12.11
CA TYR A 49 -22.52 -3.67 -11.43
C TYR A 49 -21.36 -4.09 -10.55
N ASP A 50 -20.16 -3.58 -10.81
CA ASP A 50 -18.96 -3.94 -10.07
C ASP A 50 -17.91 -2.82 -10.07
N ILE A 51 -17.22 -2.69 -8.94
CA ILE A 51 -16.12 -1.72 -8.73
C ILE A 51 -15.00 -2.44 -7.98
N HIS A 52 -13.82 -2.48 -8.59
CA HIS A 52 -12.63 -3.07 -7.96
C HIS A 52 -11.36 -2.34 -8.37
N GLU A 53 -10.28 -2.56 -7.62
CA GLU A 53 -8.96 -2.05 -7.97
C GLU A 53 -8.39 -2.78 -9.19
N ASP A 54 -7.91 -2.01 -10.17
CA ASP A 54 -7.22 -2.54 -11.33
C ASP A 54 -5.74 -2.80 -10.98
N LEU A 55 -5.47 -4.01 -10.52
CA LEU A 55 -4.11 -4.42 -10.13
C LEU A 55 -3.12 -4.42 -11.31
N GLN A 56 -3.59 -4.49 -12.56
CA GLN A 56 -2.71 -4.46 -13.74
C GLN A 56 -2.09 -3.08 -13.94
N LEU A 57 -2.81 -2.03 -13.52
CA LEU A 57 -2.34 -0.65 -13.56
C LEU A 57 -1.70 -0.20 -12.24
N ARG A 58 -1.53 -1.12 -11.28
CA ARG A 58 -0.86 -0.80 -10.02
C ARG A 58 0.65 -0.74 -10.22
N THR A 59 1.20 0.46 -10.07
CA THR A 59 2.64 0.71 -10.05
C THR A 59 3.15 0.80 -8.61
N ALA A 60 4.43 0.46 -8.40
CA ALA A 60 5.11 0.62 -7.13
C ALA A 60 5.52 2.08 -6.93
N GLU A 61 4.54 2.97 -6.79
CA GLU A 61 4.80 4.39 -6.63
C GLU A 61 4.99 4.79 -5.17
N SER A 62 6.11 5.47 -4.92
CA SER A 62 6.35 6.12 -3.64
C SER A 62 5.50 7.38 -3.53
N ARG A 63 5.03 7.69 -2.32
CA ARG A 63 4.29 8.93 -2.07
C ARG A 63 5.18 10.13 -2.33
N ALA A 64 4.72 11.02 -3.19
CA ALA A 64 5.43 12.25 -3.50
C ALA A 64 5.47 13.18 -2.28
N PHE A 65 6.59 13.84 -2.07
CA PHE A 65 6.76 14.88 -1.04
C PHE A 65 6.63 16.27 -1.66
N SER A 66 5.79 17.12 -1.08
CA SER A 66 5.72 18.53 -1.44
C SER A 66 6.58 19.35 -0.49
N ALA A 67 7.77 19.76 -0.95
CA ALA A 67 8.69 20.58 -0.17
C ALA A 67 8.11 21.97 0.18
N SER A 68 7.36 22.57 -0.74
CA SER A 68 6.69 23.87 -0.51
C SER A 68 5.66 23.84 0.61
N ALA A 69 4.97 22.70 0.78
CA ALA A 69 3.93 22.51 1.78
C ALA A 69 4.40 21.70 3.00
N GLY A 70 5.64 21.22 3.02
CA GLY A 70 6.21 20.41 4.10
C GLY A 70 5.39 19.14 4.41
N ARG A 71 4.79 18.53 3.38
CA ARG A 71 3.87 17.39 3.56
C ARG A 71 3.96 16.36 2.45
N LEU A 72 3.64 15.12 2.80
CA LEU A 72 3.47 14.04 1.82
C LEU A 72 2.12 14.18 1.13
N LEU A 73 2.12 14.04 -0.19
CA LEU A 73 0.90 14.02 -0.98
C LEU A 73 0.15 12.68 -0.75
N PRO A 74 -1.19 12.69 -0.84
CA PRO A 74 -1.95 11.46 -0.82
C PRO A 74 -1.58 10.61 -2.05
N GLY A 75 -1.55 9.29 -1.85
CA GLY A 75 -1.50 8.37 -2.97
C GLY A 75 -2.84 8.33 -3.72
N TRP A 76 -2.88 7.57 -4.80
CA TRP A 76 -4.11 7.24 -5.51
C TRP A 76 -4.18 5.73 -5.74
N VAL A 77 -5.39 5.26 -6.03
CA VAL A 77 -5.67 3.88 -6.41
C VAL A 77 -6.41 3.91 -7.74
N ASN A 78 -6.01 3.03 -8.66
CA ASN A 78 -6.67 2.88 -9.95
C ASN A 78 -7.88 1.97 -9.77
N ILE A 79 -9.07 2.56 -9.83
CA ILE A 79 -10.34 1.85 -9.62
C ILE A 79 -11.02 1.63 -10.97
N GLN A 80 -11.32 0.38 -11.29
CA GLN A 80 -12.09 -0.04 -12.45
C GLN A 80 -13.58 -0.06 -12.12
N CYS A 81 -14.35 0.72 -12.86
CA CYS A 81 -15.80 0.78 -12.82
C CYS A 81 -16.35 -0.02 -14.01
N ASN A 82 -17.12 -1.08 -13.75
CA ASN A 82 -17.68 -1.94 -14.79
C ASN A 82 -19.17 -1.65 -14.98
N TYR A 83 -19.51 -1.17 -16.17
CA TYR A 83 -20.87 -0.83 -16.56
C TYR A 83 -21.47 -1.90 -17.46
N LEU A 84 -22.76 -2.12 -17.25
CA LEU A 84 -23.63 -2.90 -18.11
C LEU A 84 -24.70 -1.96 -18.68
N ILE A 85 -24.69 -1.76 -19.99
CA ILE A 85 -25.61 -0.85 -20.67
C ILE A 85 -26.68 -1.67 -21.38
N THR A 86 -27.94 -1.41 -21.05
CA THR A 86 -29.10 -2.17 -21.54
C THR A 86 -30.21 -1.22 -21.97
N TYR A 87 -31.03 -1.66 -22.93
CA TYR A 87 -32.19 -0.91 -23.39
C TYR A 87 -33.50 -1.54 -22.87
N TRP A 88 -34.38 -0.67 -22.41
CA TRP A 88 -35.68 -1.00 -21.83
C TRP A 88 -36.78 -0.29 -22.59
N GLU A 89 -37.71 -1.09 -23.09
CA GLU A 89 -38.87 -0.61 -23.83
C GLU A 89 -40.03 -0.30 -22.88
N PRO A 90 -40.88 0.68 -23.23
CA PRO A 90 -42.07 1.02 -22.45
C PRO A 90 -43.14 -0.08 -22.53
N THR A 91 -43.17 -0.82 -23.64
CA THR A 91 -44.08 -1.94 -23.90
C THR A 91 -43.42 -3.28 -23.61
N GLY A 92 -44.22 -4.25 -23.16
CA GLY A 92 -43.78 -5.63 -23.00
C GLY A 92 -43.40 -6.29 -24.34
N PRO A 93 -42.76 -7.47 -24.31
CA PRO A 93 -42.28 -8.15 -25.52
C PRO A 93 -43.39 -8.36 -26.54
N ALA A 94 -43.06 -8.16 -27.81
CA ALA A 94 -43.95 -8.44 -28.93
C ALA A 94 -44.37 -9.91 -28.96
N ASN A 95 -45.65 -10.16 -29.27
CA ASN A 95 -46.21 -11.51 -29.33
C ASN A 95 -46.33 -12.06 -30.77
N ASP A 96 -46.00 -11.26 -31.77
CA ASP A 96 -46.16 -11.57 -33.20
C ASP A 96 -44.96 -11.09 -34.03
N ALA A 97 -44.58 -11.88 -35.05
CA ALA A 97 -43.43 -11.56 -35.90
C ALA A 97 -43.67 -10.34 -36.82
N SER A 98 -44.92 -9.92 -37.01
CA SER A 98 -45.31 -8.70 -37.72
C SER A 98 -45.13 -7.43 -36.89
N ASN A 99 -44.82 -7.55 -35.60
CA ASN A 99 -44.59 -6.40 -34.75
C ASN A 99 -43.37 -5.61 -35.24
N PRO A 100 -43.43 -4.27 -35.29
CA PRO A 100 -42.27 -3.42 -35.54
C PRO A 100 -41.07 -3.77 -34.64
N ASP A 101 -41.31 -4.18 -33.39
CA ASP A 101 -40.26 -4.53 -32.43
C ASP A 101 -39.57 -5.87 -32.75
N SER A 102 -40.17 -6.68 -33.62
CA SER A 102 -39.60 -7.95 -34.12
C SER A 102 -38.89 -7.81 -35.48
N GLN A 103 -38.85 -6.62 -36.06
CA GLN A 103 -38.17 -6.38 -37.34
C GLN A 103 -36.64 -6.26 -37.17
N PRO A 104 -35.85 -6.54 -38.22
CA PRO A 104 -34.38 -6.40 -38.16
C PRO A 104 -33.89 -4.99 -37.80
N ASP A 105 -34.68 -3.97 -38.11
CA ASP A 105 -34.42 -2.55 -37.83
C ASP A 105 -35.24 -2.04 -36.63
N ASN A 106 -35.59 -2.92 -35.67
CA ASN A 106 -36.38 -2.54 -34.51
C ASN A 106 -35.74 -1.42 -33.67
N GLN A 107 -36.58 -0.77 -32.85
CA GLN A 107 -36.17 0.36 -32.03
C GLN A 107 -35.02 0.01 -31.07
N ALA A 108 -35.06 -1.20 -30.47
CA ALA A 108 -34.00 -1.65 -29.57
C ALA A 108 -32.62 -1.69 -30.24
N ILE A 109 -32.53 -2.25 -31.44
CA ILE A 109 -31.28 -2.33 -32.19
C ILE A 109 -30.84 -0.94 -32.62
N GLN A 110 -31.74 -0.07 -33.09
CA GLN A 110 -31.39 1.30 -33.47
C GLN A 110 -30.79 2.08 -32.29
N VAL A 111 -31.40 2.00 -31.10
CA VAL A 111 -30.91 2.68 -29.89
C VAL A 111 -29.59 2.07 -29.44
N MET A 112 -29.48 0.74 -29.39
CA MET A 112 -28.24 0.08 -28.97
C MET A 112 -27.09 0.28 -29.97
N SER A 113 -27.38 0.48 -31.27
CA SER A 113 -26.40 0.91 -32.26
C SER A 113 -25.88 2.33 -31.99
N GLN A 114 -26.75 3.28 -31.63
CA GLN A 114 -26.32 4.63 -31.23
C GLN A 114 -25.43 4.59 -29.98
N VAL A 115 -25.81 3.77 -28.99
CA VAL A 115 -24.98 3.54 -27.79
C VAL A 115 -23.63 2.96 -28.18
N LEU A 116 -23.61 1.95 -29.05
CA LEU A 116 -22.38 1.34 -29.54
C LEU A 116 -21.47 2.37 -30.23
N ASP A 117 -22.02 3.20 -31.11
CA ASP A 117 -21.29 4.27 -31.78
C ASP A 117 -20.71 5.27 -30.78
N ALA A 118 -21.47 5.64 -29.73
CA ALA A 118 -20.97 6.50 -28.67
C ALA A 118 -19.76 5.90 -27.96
N LEU A 119 -19.82 4.61 -27.59
CA LEU A 119 -18.75 3.93 -26.87
C LEU A 119 -17.49 3.74 -27.73
N ILE A 120 -17.66 3.37 -29.00
CA ILE A 120 -16.53 3.13 -29.91
C ILE A 120 -15.81 4.43 -30.25
N ASN A 121 -16.54 5.55 -30.39
CA ASN A 121 -15.94 6.84 -30.69
C ASN A 121 -15.33 7.52 -29.45
N ASN A 122 -15.83 7.20 -28.24
CA ASN A 122 -15.32 7.73 -26.98
C ASN A 122 -14.43 6.74 -26.21
N ARG A 123 -13.37 6.24 -26.87
CA ARG A 123 -12.34 5.38 -26.22
C ARG A 123 -11.53 6.11 -25.16
N GLN A 124 -11.56 7.44 -25.16
CA GLN A 124 -11.01 8.28 -24.11
C GLN A 124 -12.12 9.22 -23.66
N LEU A 125 -12.38 9.22 -22.36
CA LEU A 125 -13.32 10.17 -21.76
C LEU A 125 -12.64 11.55 -21.74
N THR A 126 -13.09 12.46 -22.59
CA THR A 126 -12.53 13.82 -22.74
C THR A 126 -12.54 14.61 -21.43
N ASP A 127 -13.59 14.44 -20.63
CA ASP A 127 -13.74 15.08 -19.31
C ASP A 127 -12.85 14.47 -18.22
N ILE A 128 -12.30 13.26 -18.48
CA ILE A 128 -11.50 12.49 -17.54
C ILE A 128 -10.17 12.12 -18.20
N PRO A 129 -9.26 13.11 -18.37
CA PRO A 129 -7.97 12.86 -18.99
C PRO A 129 -7.19 11.82 -18.17
N GLY A 130 -6.65 10.81 -18.84
CA GLY A 130 -5.92 9.70 -18.22
C GLY A 130 -6.79 8.53 -17.74
N ALA A 131 -8.11 8.56 -17.95
CA ALA A 131 -8.93 7.37 -17.81
C ALA A 131 -8.56 6.32 -18.87
N TYR A 132 -8.45 5.07 -18.43
CA TYR A 132 -8.27 3.94 -19.33
C TYR A 132 -9.60 3.24 -19.53
N THR A 133 -10.06 3.09 -20.78
CA THR A 133 -11.36 2.48 -21.07
C THR A 133 -11.21 1.19 -21.85
N GLN A 134 -12.10 0.23 -21.59
CA GLN A 134 -12.24 -1.00 -22.36
C GLN A 134 -13.66 -1.05 -22.93
N VAL A 135 -13.76 -0.86 -24.25
CA VAL A 135 -15.04 -0.92 -24.98
C VAL A 135 -15.33 -2.37 -25.34
N ILE A 136 -16.43 -2.92 -24.82
CA ILE A 136 -16.98 -4.25 -25.14
C ILE A 136 -15.88 -5.33 -25.08
N PRO A 137 -15.26 -5.51 -23.89
CA PRO A 137 -14.25 -6.53 -23.74
C PRO A 137 -14.91 -7.92 -23.87
N PRO A 138 -14.26 -8.92 -24.47
CA PRO A 138 -14.78 -10.28 -24.62
C PRO A 138 -14.66 -11.06 -23.28
N LYS A 139 -15.20 -10.50 -22.20
CA LYS A 139 -15.12 -11.05 -20.84
C LYS A 139 -16.32 -11.92 -20.49
N GLU A 140 -17.46 -11.74 -21.18
CA GLU A 140 -18.67 -12.48 -20.87
C GLU A 140 -18.73 -13.85 -21.52
N ASN A 141 -19.12 -14.84 -20.72
CA ASN A 141 -19.50 -16.16 -21.17
C ASN A 141 -21.03 -16.26 -21.10
N LEU A 142 -21.66 -16.97 -22.05
CA LEU A 142 -23.12 -17.17 -22.09
C LEU A 142 -23.68 -17.71 -20.76
N ASN A 143 -22.92 -18.51 -20.02
CA ASN A 143 -23.31 -19.01 -18.70
C ASN A 143 -23.40 -17.91 -17.63
N SER A 144 -22.51 -16.91 -17.67
CA SER A 144 -22.51 -15.76 -16.75
C SER A 144 -23.72 -14.86 -17.02
N LEU A 145 -23.92 -14.53 -18.30
CA LEU A 145 -25.02 -13.68 -18.74
C LEU A 145 -26.40 -14.33 -18.49
N GLY A 146 -26.50 -15.65 -18.64
CA GLY A 146 -27.71 -16.41 -18.31
C GLY A 146 -28.11 -16.28 -16.84
N ASN A 147 -27.15 -16.45 -15.90
CA ASN A 147 -27.41 -16.28 -14.47
C ASN A 147 -27.82 -14.84 -14.13
N PHE A 148 -27.19 -13.85 -14.76
CA PHE A 148 -27.54 -12.44 -14.59
C PHE A 148 -29.00 -12.17 -14.97
N TRP A 149 -29.43 -12.59 -16.16
CA TRP A 149 -30.82 -12.40 -16.61
C TRP A 149 -31.83 -13.20 -15.78
N GLN A 150 -31.45 -14.36 -15.26
CA GLN A 150 -32.30 -15.10 -14.32
C GLN A 150 -32.56 -14.31 -13.04
N SER A 151 -31.53 -13.64 -12.51
CA SER A 151 -31.66 -12.79 -11.32
C SER A 151 -32.53 -11.55 -11.56
N LEU A 152 -32.64 -11.08 -12.81
CA LEU A 152 -33.47 -9.96 -13.25
C LEU A 152 -34.81 -10.40 -13.84
N GLY A 153 -35.38 -11.50 -13.35
CA GLY A 153 -36.75 -11.92 -13.70
C GLY A 153 -36.88 -12.63 -15.05
N ASN A 154 -35.83 -13.31 -15.52
CA ASN A 154 -35.83 -14.17 -16.71
C ASN A 154 -36.18 -13.45 -18.03
N ARG A 155 -35.78 -12.18 -18.18
CA ARG A 155 -35.99 -11.40 -19.40
C ARG A 155 -34.64 -11.05 -20.04
N PRO A 156 -34.08 -11.92 -20.89
CA PRO A 156 -32.79 -11.64 -21.53
C PRO A 156 -32.90 -10.45 -22.47
N ARG A 157 -31.91 -9.56 -22.41
CA ARG A 157 -31.78 -8.40 -23.31
C ARG A 157 -30.37 -8.33 -23.86
N LEU A 158 -30.19 -7.59 -24.96
CA LEU A 158 -28.86 -7.19 -25.39
C LEU A 158 -28.22 -6.30 -24.32
N SER A 159 -26.96 -6.58 -24.00
CA SER A 159 -26.18 -5.79 -23.05
C SER A 159 -24.81 -5.48 -23.62
N LEU A 160 -24.33 -4.26 -23.40
CA LEU A 160 -23.00 -3.81 -23.79
C LEU A 160 -22.17 -3.56 -22.53
N HIS A 161 -21.02 -4.23 -22.44
CA HIS A 161 -20.07 -4.03 -21.36
C HIS A 161 -19.14 -2.87 -21.67
N TYR A 162 -18.91 -2.03 -20.67
CA TYR A 162 -17.97 -0.93 -20.75
C TYR A 162 -17.24 -0.79 -19.43
N SER A 163 -15.91 -0.86 -19.45
CA SER A 163 -15.09 -0.70 -18.24
C SER A 163 -14.30 0.59 -18.30
N VAL A 164 -14.26 1.34 -17.20
CA VAL A 164 -13.46 2.58 -17.06
C VAL A 164 -12.59 2.46 -15.83
N THR A 165 -11.27 2.55 -16.01
CA THR A 165 -10.32 2.66 -14.90
C THR A 165 -9.91 4.11 -14.69
N VAL A 166 -10.10 4.62 -13.47
CA VAL A 166 -9.75 5.99 -13.08
C VAL A 166 -8.92 6.05 -11.79
N PRO A 167 -7.99 7.01 -11.67
CA PRO A 167 -7.26 7.23 -10.42
C PRO A 167 -8.13 7.98 -9.39
N ILE A 168 -8.35 7.35 -8.24
CA ILE A 168 -9.06 7.94 -7.09
C ILE A 168 -8.07 8.25 -5.97
N SER A 169 -8.09 9.49 -5.46
CA SER A 169 -7.19 9.89 -4.38
C SER A 169 -7.57 9.25 -3.05
N LEU A 170 -6.57 8.86 -2.27
CA LEU A 170 -6.75 8.48 -0.89
C LEU A 170 -6.99 9.71 -0.01
N SER A 171 -7.62 9.50 1.15
CA SER A 171 -7.83 10.57 2.12
C SER A 171 -6.48 11.14 2.60
N ASN A 172 -6.35 12.45 2.52
CA ASN A 172 -5.14 13.14 2.94
C ASN A 172 -5.14 13.30 4.47
N LYS A 173 -4.21 12.62 5.15
CA LYS A 173 -4.02 12.74 6.62
C LYS A 173 -3.13 13.91 7.03
N GLU A 174 -2.77 14.79 6.09
CA GLU A 174 -1.88 15.94 6.30
C GLU A 174 -0.57 15.55 6.98
N GLU A 175 0.02 14.46 6.53
CA GLU A 175 1.25 13.94 7.10
C GLU A 175 2.42 14.89 6.83
N LYS A 176 2.89 15.52 7.91
CA LYS A 176 3.99 16.48 7.88
C LYS A 176 5.31 15.73 7.84
N ALA A 177 6.20 16.16 6.95
CA ALA A 177 7.57 15.70 6.89
C ALA A 177 8.48 16.90 6.65
N THR A 178 9.59 16.98 7.37
CA THR A 178 10.54 18.08 7.19
C THR A 178 11.47 17.78 6.02
N PRO A 179 11.70 18.73 5.11
CA PRO A 179 12.70 18.56 4.08
C PRO A 179 14.09 18.45 4.71
N ILE A 180 14.98 17.69 4.08
CA ILE A 180 16.39 17.65 4.46
C ILE A 180 17.02 18.98 4.03
N THR A 181 17.41 19.82 4.99
CA THR A 181 17.98 21.16 4.74
C THR A 181 19.50 21.15 4.65
N SER A 182 20.15 20.20 5.30
CA SER A 182 21.61 20.09 5.37
C SER A 182 22.01 18.64 5.54
N LEU A 183 23.07 18.24 4.84
CA LEU A 183 23.70 16.94 4.98
C LEU A 183 25.14 17.16 5.45
N SER A 184 25.48 16.61 6.60
CA SER A 184 26.86 16.55 7.11
C SER A 184 27.27 15.10 7.26
N ALA A 185 28.54 14.82 6.93
CA ALA A 185 29.12 13.50 7.09
C ALA A 185 30.54 13.67 7.63
N ASP A 186 30.82 12.99 8.74
CA ASP A 186 32.14 12.95 9.35
C ASP A 186 32.78 11.60 9.07
N ILE A 187 34.03 11.61 8.63
CA ILE A 187 34.80 10.41 8.31
C ILE A 187 35.85 10.22 9.40
N GLU A 188 35.75 9.12 10.13
CA GLU A 188 36.72 8.73 11.15
C GLU A 188 37.41 7.42 10.77
N GLN A 189 38.71 7.32 11.08
CA GLN A 189 39.44 6.08 10.92
C GLN A 189 39.09 5.15 12.08
N THR A 190 38.37 4.07 11.79
CA THR A 190 38.02 3.06 12.79
C THR A 190 39.10 2.00 12.92
N VAL A 191 39.30 1.52 14.15
CA VAL A 191 40.15 0.36 14.43
C VAL A 191 39.54 -0.89 13.78
N SER A 192 40.38 -1.73 13.16
CA SER A 192 39.95 -2.97 12.48
C SER A 192 39.78 -4.15 13.46
N ILE A 193 39.17 -3.94 14.63
CA ILE A 193 38.82 -5.03 15.55
C ILE A 193 37.33 -5.35 15.36
N PRO A 194 36.99 -6.59 14.94
CA PRO A 194 35.60 -7.01 14.86
C PRO A 194 34.91 -6.93 16.23
N PRO A 195 33.66 -6.42 16.33
CA PRO A 195 32.95 -6.34 17.60
C PRO A 195 32.83 -7.66 18.35
N GLN A 196 32.83 -8.78 17.63
CA GLN A 196 32.81 -10.14 18.22
C GLN A 196 34.04 -10.40 19.10
N VAL A 197 35.24 -10.02 18.63
CA VAL A 197 36.49 -10.20 19.38
C VAL A 197 36.46 -9.39 20.68
N ILE A 198 35.93 -8.16 20.62
CA ILE A 198 35.74 -7.31 21.80
C ILE A 198 34.75 -7.96 22.77
N ASN A 199 33.61 -8.44 22.27
CA ASN A 199 32.58 -9.06 23.11
C ASN A 199 33.10 -10.31 23.81
N ASP A 200 33.88 -11.14 23.12
CA ASP A 200 34.46 -12.35 23.68
C ASP A 200 35.52 -12.04 24.74
N ALA A 201 36.38 -11.06 24.48
CA ALA A 201 37.37 -10.61 25.45
C ALA A 201 36.71 -9.97 26.69
N LEU A 202 35.66 -9.17 26.51
CA LEU A 202 34.85 -8.63 27.61
C LEU A 202 34.15 -9.74 28.40
N ARG A 203 33.63 -10.77 27.72
CA ARG A 203 33.00 -11.92 28.39
C ARG A 203 33.98 -12.65 29.29
N GLU A 204 35.18 -12.96 28.78
CA GLU A 204 36.23 -13.59 29.58
C GLU A 204 36.67 -12.71 30.75
N ARG A 205 36.77 -11.39 30.53
CA ARG A 205 37.07 -10.42 31.59
C ARG A 205 35.99 -10.39 32.67
N LEU A 206 34.72 -10.44 32.29
CA LEU A 206 33.58 -10.49 33.20
C LEU A 206 33.60 -11.78 34.04
N ILE A 207 33.82 -12.93 33.41
CA ILE A 207 33.90 -14.23 34.07
C ILE A 207 35.01 -14.22 35.13
N ALA A 208 36.19 -13.68 34.79
CA ALA A 208 37.30 -13.56 35.73
C ALA A 208 36.96 -12.63 36.91
N ALA A 209 36.25 -11.53 36.66
CA ALA A 209 35.93 -10.52 37.68
C ALA A 209 34.87 -10.99 38.70
N ILE A 210 33.95 -11.87 38.32
CA ILE A 210 32.88 -12.38 39.22
C ILE A 210 33.29 -13.63 40.02
N GLY A 211 34.54 -14.06 39.93
CA GLY A 211 35.10 -15.18 40.72
C GLY A 211 35.79 -16.26 39.89
N GLY A 212 35.66 -16.26 38.57
CA GLY A 212 36.25 -17.25 37.68
C GLY A 212 35.67 -18.67 37.83
N GLY A 213 36.24 -19.62 37.09
CA GLY A 213 35.83 -21.04 37.16
C GLY A 213 34.53 -21.37 36.42
N THR A 214 34.06 -22.60 36.61
CA THR A 214 32.92 -23.18 35.86
C THR A 214 31.59 -22.54 36.24
N ASP A 215 31.39 -22.18 37.51
CA ASP A 215 30.15 -21.58 37.99
C ASP A 215 29.95 -20.15 37.45
N ALA A 216 31.02 -19.34 37.44
CA ALA A 216 31.00 -18.01 36.81
C ALA A 216 30.76 -18.11 35.30
N ARG A 217 31.37 -19.09 34.61
CA ARG A 217 31.10 -19.34 33.19
C ARG A 217 29.63 -19.68 32.95
N LEU A 218 29.06 -20.57 33.76
CA LEU A 218 27.66 -20.98 33.64
C LEU A 218 26.69 -19.80 33.91
N ALA A 219 27.03 -18.93 34.87
CA ALA A 219 26.24 -17.74 35.19
C ALA A 219 26.20 -16.70 34.06
N VAL A 220 27.25 -16.65 33.22
CA VAL A 220 27.38 -15.67 32.12
C VAL A 220 26.98 -16.29 30.77
N THR A 221 26.71 -17.61 30.68
CA THR A 221 26.36 -18.31 29.43
C THR A 221 25.21 -17.65 28.67
N HIS A 222 24.14 -17.25 29.39
CA HIS A 222 22.96 -16.63 28.78
C HIS A 222 22.96 -15.10 28.87
N VAL A 223 24.10 -14.50 29.23
CA VAL A 223 24.32 -13.06 29.20
C VAL A 223 24.98 -12.71 27.86
N ASN A 224 24.38 -11.79 27.13
CA ASN A 224 24.86 -11.27 25.85
C ASN A 224 25.49 -9.89 26.07
N LEU A 225 26.72 -9.75 25.58
CA LEU A 225 27.47 -8.50 25.55
C LEU A 225 27.53 -8.04 24.09
N LYS A 226 26.94 -6.90 23.78
CA LYS A 226 27.00 -6.29 22.45
C LYS A 226 27.66 -4.93 22.53
N THR A 227 28.80 -4.79 21.87
CA THR A 227 29.51 -3.52 21.75
C THR A 227 29.15 -2.79 20.46
N ILE A 228 29.05 -1.46 20.57
CA ILE A 228 28.91 -0.54 19.44
C ILE A 228 30.06 0.48 19.59
N PRO A 229 30.90 0.69 18.57
CA PRO A 229 31.93 1.72 18.59
C PRO A 229 31.28 3.10 18.76
N VAL A 230 31.88 3.91 19.62
CA VAL A 230 31.49 5.31 19.79
C VAL A 230 32.55 6.17 19.12
N ALA A 231 32.11 7.19 18.37
CA ALA A 231 33.01 8.15 17.73
C ALA A 231 34.05 8.67 18.74
N ASN A 232 35.32 8.53 18.38
CA ASN A 232 36.42 8.86 19.28
C ASN A 232 36.64 10.38 19.22
N THR A 233 36.26 11.08 20.28
CA THR A 233 36.55 12.52 20.42
C THR A 233 38.05 12.83 20.60
N THR A 234 38.89 11.81 20.75
CA THR A 234 40.33 11.93 20.98
C THR A 234 41.11 11.36 19.80
N SER A 235 42.11 12.08 19.31
CA SER A 235 42.97 11.75 18.16
C SER A 235 43.90 10.54 18.38
N ASP A 236 43.70 9.77 19.45
CA ASP A 236 44.55 8.63 19.81
C ASP A 236 44.04 7.36 19.12
N VAL A 237 44.77 6.93 18.09
CA VAL A 237 44.41 5.80 17.23
C VAL A 237 44.46 4.46 17.99
N PHE A 238 45.15 4.40 19.13
CA PHE A 238 45.28 3.18 19.94
C PHE A 238 44.19 3.05 21.00
N LYS A 239 43.33 4.05 21.17
CA LYS A 239 42.21 3.99 22.12
C LYS A 239 40.90 3.78 21.36
N MET A 240 40.06 2.88 21.83
CA MET A 240 38.74 2.64 21.27
C MET A 240 37.69 2.81 22.34
N ALA A 241 36.78 3.78 22.15
CA ALA A 241 35.61 3.91 22.99
C ALA A 241 34.45 3.05 22.45
N VAL A 242 33.81 2.27 23.32
CA VAL A 242 32.62 1.50 22.99
C VAL A 242 31.48 1.76 23.96
N SER A 243 30.25 1.69 23.47
CA SER A 243 29.06 1.53 24.30
C SER A 243 28.70 0.05 24.37
N LEU A 244 28.44 -0.44 25.57
CA LEU A 244 28.11 -1.84 25.84
C LEU A 244 26.63 -1.98 26.18
N SER A 245 25.92 -2.81 25.43
CA SER A 245 24.56 -3.26 25.76
C SER A 245 24.63 -4.69 26.31
N VAL A 246 24.09 -4.88 27.52
CA VAL A 246 24.05 -6.14 28.25
C VAL A 246 22.60 -6.62 28.34
N SER A 247 22.35 -7.82 27.85
CA SER A 247 21.01 -8.42 27.82
C SER A 247 21.05 -9.91 28.13
N GLY A 248 19.91 -10.49 28.52
CA GLY A 248 19.76 -11.92 28.73
C GLY A 248 19.41 -12.27 30.18
N ILE A 249 19.72 -13.50 30.58
CA ILE A 249 19.34 -14.04 31.89
C ILE A 249 20.56 -14.57 32.65
N THR A 250 20.53 -14.37 33.96
CA THR A 250 21.52 -14.93 34.89
C THR A 250 20.81 -15.29 36.21
N ARG A 251 21.50 -15.97 37.13
CA ARG A 251 20.94 -16.27 38.45
C ARG A 251 20.87 -15.00 39.29
N GLU A 252 19.84 -14.85 40.12
CA GLU A 252 19.68 -13.66 40.99
C GLU A 252 20.95 -13.32 41.81
N GLU A 253 21.67 -14.33 42.28
CA GLU A 253 22.91 -14.17 43.06
C GLU A 253 24.07 -13.50 42.30
N TYR A 254 24.06 -13.56 40.96
CA TYR A 254 25.12 -12.99 40.10
C TYR A 254 24.77 -11.61 39.54
N ILE A 255 23.50 -11.19 39.59
CA ILE A 255 23.10 -9.84 39.17
C ILE A 255 23.87 -8.73 39.88
N PRO A 256 23.92 -8.68 41.22
CA PRO A 256 24.63 -7.60 41.90
C PRO A 256 26.14 -7.65 41.61
N LYS A 257 26.72 -8.85 41.47
CA LYS A 257 28.15 -9.04 41.15
C LYS A 257 28.48 -8.52 39.74
N ILE A 258 27.68 -8.88 38.74
CA ILE A 258 27.82 -8.39 37.37
C ILE A 258 27.61 -6.88 37.32
N GLY A 259 26.61 -6.37 38.05
CA GLY A 259 26.32 -4.94 38.14
C GLY A 259 27.53 -4.13 38.61
N VAL A 260 28.18 -4.55 39.70
CA VAL A 260 29.38 -3.87 40.25
C VAL A 260 30.53 -3.87 39.24
N VAL A 261 30.78 -4.98 38.54
CA VAL A 261 31.85 -5.06 37.54
C VAL A 261 31.59 -4.12 36.36
N LEU A 262 30.36 -4.11 35.86
CA LEU A 262 29.96 -3.24 34.74
C LEU A 262 30.03 -1.76 35.12
N ASP A 263 29.62 -1.41 36.34
CA ASP A 263 29.69 -0.03 36.81
C ASP A 263 31.15 0.41 36.98
N ALA A 264 32.03 -0.48 37.44
CA ALA A 264 33.47 -0.22 37.52
C ALA A 264 34.11 0.00 36.13
N TRP A 265 33.65 -0.72 35.10
CA TRP A 265 34.14 -0.56 33.73
C TRP A 265 33.81 0.80 33.11
N VAL A 266 32.71 1.43 33.53
CA VAL A 266 32.33 2.78 33.09
C VAL A 266 33.13 3.85 33.83
N SER A 267 33.38 3.65 35.12
CA SER A 267 34.09 4.62 35.98
C SER A 267 35.62 4.54 35.90
N GLY A 268 36.16 3.50 35.27
CA GLY A 268 37.59 3.24 35.24
C GLY A 268 38.35 4.17 34.28
N GLU A 269 39.44 4.77 34.76
CA GLU A 269 40.40 5.51 33.90
C GLU A 269 41.30 4.58 33.07
N THR A 270 41.26 3.28 33.35
CA THR A 270 42.06 2.25 32.68
C THR A 270 41.26 1.49 31.65
N ALA A 271 41.92 1.05 30.57
CA ALA A 271 41.32 0.16 29.58
C ALA A 271 40.74 -1.10 30.24
N VAL A 272 39.52 -1.48 29.83
CA VAL A 272 38.83 -2.67 30.36
C VAL A 272 39.48 -3.94 29.81
N VAL A 273 39.87 -3.89 28.54
CA VAL A 273 40.58 -4.93 27.80
C VAL A 273 41.59 -4.25 26.87
N THR A 274 42.77 -4.82 26.76
CA THR A 274 43.75 -4.48 25.70
C THR A 274 43.84 -5.66 24.74
N HIS A 275 43.67 -5.42 23.45
CA HIS A 275 43.76 -6.44 22.41
C HIS A 275 44.52 -5.90 21.20
N ASP A 276 45.53 -6.64 20.73
CA ASP A 276 46.40 -6.24 19.60
C ASP A 276 46.98 -4.81 19.70
N GLY A 277 47.29 -4.37 20.92
CA GLY A 277 47.84 -3.03 21.19
C GLY A 277 46.79 -1.90 21.24
N TYR A 278 45.50 -2.23 21.13
CA TYR A 278 44.41 -1.29 21.29
C TYR A 278 43.76 -1.41 22.67
N ASP A 279 43.59 -0.26 23.31
CA ASP A 279 42.95 -0.12 24.60
C ASP A 279 41.46 0.16 24.44
N ILE A 280 40.63 -0.74 24.97
CA ILE A 280 39.17 -0.67 24.86
C ILE A 280 38.60 -0.05 26.13
N TYR A 281 37.91 1.08 25.97
CA TYR A 281 37.26 1.84 27.03
C TYR A 281 35.74 1.74 26.88
N ILE A 282 35.04 1.53 27.98
CA ILE A 282 33.58 1.48 27.98
C ILE A 282 33.05 2.81 28.48
N ARG A 283 32.36 3.56 27.61
CA ARG A 283 31.80 4.89 27.99
C ARG A 283 30.43 4.79 28.62
N VAL A 284 29.62 3.83 28.16
CA VAL A 284 28.23 3.66 28.59
C VAL A 284 27.92 2.18 28.65
N VAL A 285 27.24 1.76 29.72
CA VAL A 285 26.68 0.42 29.85
C VAL A 285 25.16 0.51 29.99
N GLU A 286 24.44 -0.14 29.09
CA GLU A 286 23.00 -0.35 29.20
C GLU A 286 22.74 -1.79 29.67
N LYS A 287 22.18 -1.95 30.88
CA LYS A 287 21.88 -3.26 31.49
C LYS A 287 20.38 -3.50 31.73
N SER A 288 19.52 -2.69 31.11
CA SER A 288 18.05 -2.70 31.28
C SER A 288 17.40 -4.02 30.86
N ALA A 289 18.04 -4.77 29.97
CA ALA A 289 17.57 -6.05 29.43
C ALA A 289 18.22 -7.28 30.09
N LEU A 290 18.95 -7.11 31.19
CA LEU A 290 19.52 -8.21 31.98
C LEU A 290 18.58 -8.54 33.15
N SER A 291 18.13 -9.79 33.22
CA SER A 291 17.15 -10.25 34.21
C SER A 291 17.66 -11.43 35.05
N GLY A 292 17.14 -11.51 36.28
CA GLY A 292 17.48 -12.54 37.25
C GLY A 292 16.43 -13.62 37.26
N ILE A 293 16.86 -14.87 37.33
CA ILE A 293 16.00 -16.04 37.52
C ILE A 293 16.42 -16.84 38.75
#